data_AF-A0A927TW61-F1
#
_entry.id   AF-A0A927TW61-F1
#
_cell.length_a   1.000
_cell.length_b   1.000
_cell.length_c   1.000
_cell.angle_alpha   90.00
_cell.angle_beta   90.00
_cell.angle_gamma   90.00
#
_symmetry.space_group_name_H-M   'P 1'
#
loop_
_entity.id
_entity.type
_entity.pdbx_description
1 polymer ?
#
loop_
_entity_poly.entity_id
_entity_poly.type
_entity_poly.pdbx_seq_one_letter_code
_entity_poly.pdbx_strand_id
1 'polypeptide(L)'
;MLFRKDNLADRKILISYFGYILLTVYLGYFLFWIYDNISLFLCSDLFTELMFADLQAKTKDFFVETWFYSTEIRVINMQLVYTPLFLIFNDWEKILFVGIFIWMLIYVFSFLFLYRRLKLSMTWFPYFSVILICPLNWEYIYFVEAGNYYLPFLCITMWTLALMLPILDKEKNKKWVLASNALLSVILAFVSS
;
A
#
# COMPACT_ATOMS: atom_id res chain seq x y z
N MET A 1 11.35 18.03 42.82
CA MET A 1 10.55 16.94 42.20
C MET A 1 10.37 17.20 40.69
N LEU A 2 11.44 17.55 39.95
CA LEU A 2 11.40 18.00 38.55
C LEU A 2 12.17 17.09 37.57
N PHE A 3 12.88 16.06 38.02
CA PHE A 3 13.81 15.26 37.20
C PHE A 3 13.21 14.04 36.47
N ARG A 4 11.88 13.81 36.51
CA ARG A 4 11.29 12.52 36.05
C ARG A 4 10.56 12.59 34.70
N LYS A 5 10.19 13.78 34.22
CA LYS A 5 9.35 13.93 33.02
C LYS A 5 10.18 13.89 31.73
N ASP A 6 11.41 14.41 31.78
CA ASP A 6 12.31 14.53 30.63
C ASP A 6 12.75 13.14 30.12
N ASN A 7 13.15 12.25 31.05
CA ASN A 7 13.51 10.86 30.76
C ASN A 7 12.43 10.02 30.04
N LEU A 8 11.15 10.35 30.21
CA LEU A 8 10.04 9.58 29.62
C LEU A 8 9.79 9.98 28.16
N ALA A 9 9.94 11.26 27.83
CA ALA A 9 9.84 11.75 26.45
C ALA A 9 11.04 11.24 25.63
N ASP A 10 12.24 11.35 26.17
CA ASP A 10 13.47 10.89 25.53
C ASP A 10 13.45 9.38 25.27
N ARG A 11 12.93 8.60 26.23
CA ARG A 11 12.75 7.15 26.06
C ARG A 11 11.75 6.80 24.95
N LYS A 12 10.64 7.54 24.82
CA LYS A 12 9.65 7.33 23.75
C LYS A 12 10.23 7.66 22.37
N ILE A 13 11.05 8.70 22.30
CA ILE A 13 11.75 9.09 21.08
C ILE A 13 12.76 8.00 20.69
N LEU A 14 13.56 7.52 21.64
CA LEU A 14 14.52 6.42 21.43
C LEU A 14 13.83 5.14 20.92
N ILE A 15 12.72 4.75 21.54
CA ILE A 15 11.89 3.61 21.10
C ILE A 15 11.41 3.81 19.67
N SER A 16 10.92 5.01 19.34
CA SER A 16 10.47 5.33 17.98
C SER A 16 11.60 5.19 16.96
N TYR A 17 12.80 5.73 17.27
CA TYR A 17 13.95 5.63 16.36
C TYR A 17 14.37 4.18 16.13
N PHE A 18 14.41 3.38 17.19
CA PHE A 18 14.71 1.95 17.06
C PHE A 18 13.70 1.25 16.15
N GLY A 19 12.40 1.56 16.31
CA GLY A 19 11.37 1.03 15.42
C GLY A 19 11.58 1.43 13.95
N TYR A 20 11.91 2.69 13.67
CA TYR A 20 12.18 3.12 12.28
C TYR A 20 13.42 2.44 11.69
N ILE A 21 14.48 2.26 12.48
CA ILE A 21 15.66 1.48 12.06
C ILE A 21 15.25 0.06 11.72
N LEU A 22 14.47 -0.60 12.59
CA LEU A 22 13.97 -1.95 12.35
C LEU A 22 13.15 -2.03 11.06
N LEU A 23 12.25 -1.07 10.83
CA LEU A 23 11.44 -0.99 9.60
C LEU A 23 12.32 -0.85 8.36
N THR A 24 13.31 0.05 8.37
CA THR A 24 14.21 0.25 7.23
C THR A 24 15.08 -0.97 6.97
N VAL A 25 15.63 -1.59 8.02
CA VAL A 25 16.45 -2.81 7.89
C VAL A 25 15.61 -3.95 7.32
N TYR A 26 14.40 -4.14 7.84
CA TYR A 26 13.49 -5.18 7.36
C TYR A 26 13.08 -4.96 5.90
N LEU A 27 12.67 -3.74 5.55
CA LEU A 27 12.29 -3.39 4.17
C LEU A 27 13.48 -3.58 3.22
N GLY A 28 14.69 -3.18 3.63
CA GLY A 28 15.91 -3.40 2.85
C GLY A 28 16.21 -4.89 2.63
N TYR A 29 16.10 -5.71 3.69
CA TYR A 29 16.27 -7.17 3.59
C TYR A 29 15.22 -7.80 2.67
N PHE A 30 13.95 -7.40 2.82
CA PHE A 30 12.87 -7.92 2.01
C PHE A 30 13.05 -7.57 0.52
N LEU A 31 13.40 -6.33 0.20
CA LEU A 31 13.69 -5.92 -1.18
C LEU A 31 14.89 -6.66 -1.75
N PHE A 32 15.96 -6.85 -0.97
CA PHE A 32 17.11 -7.64 -1.38
C PHE A 32 16.71 -9.08 -1.72
N TRP A 33 15.90 -9.70 -0.85
CA TRP A 33 15.39 -11.04 -1.07
C TRP A 33 14.51 -11.13 -2.33
N ILE A 34 13.64 -10.15 -2.58
CA ILE A 34 12.85 -10.10 -3.81
C ILE A 34 13.74 -9.94 -5.04
N TYR A 35 14.76 -9.07 -4.98
CA TYR A 35 15.66 -8.84 -6.10
C TYR A 35 16.33 -10.15 -6.55
N ASP A 36 16.83 -10.95 -5.61
CA ASP A 36 17.47 -12.24 -5.90
C ASP A 36 16.47 -13.31 -6.38
N ASN A 37 15.20 -13.20 -5.99
CA ASN A 37 14.16 -14.21 -6.23
C ASN A 37 13.07 -13.75 -7.21
N ILE A 38 13.30 -12.67 -7.97
CA ILE A 38 12.25 -12.03 -8.75
C ILE A 38 11.64 -12.94 -9.81
N SER A 39 12.45 -13.82 -10.38
CA SER A 39 12.04 -14.81 -11.37
C SER A 39 11.05 -15.85 -10.82
N LEU A 40 11.06 -16.12 -9.51
CA LEU A 40 10.11 -17.03 -8.87
C LEU A 40 8.69 -16.46 -8.81
N PHE A 41 8.54 -15.13 -8.83
CA PHE A 41 7.25 -14.46 -8.79
C PHE A 41 6.66 -14.22 -10.17
N LEU A 42 7.45 -14.44 -11.23
CA LEU A 42 7.07 -14.23 -12.62
C LEU A 42 6.25 -15.42 -13.15
N CYS A 43 5.13 -15.70 -12.47
CA CYS A 43 4.16 -16.71 -12.85
C CYS A 43 3.20 -16.18 -13.93
N SER A 44 2.46 -17.09 -14.59
CA SER A 44 1.49 -16.76 -15.63
C SER A 44 0.47 -15.70 -15.20
N ASP A 45 0.03 -15.77 -13.94
CA ASP A 45 -0.99 -14.87 -13.42
C ASP A 45 -0.45 -13.44 -13.28
N LEU A 46 0.80 -13.28 -12.82
CA LEU A 46 1.39 -11.96 -12.58
C LEU A 46 1.84 -11.35 -13.90
N PHE A 47 2.37 -12.19 -14.78
CA PHE A 47 2.71 -11.81 -16.13
C PHE A 47 1.49 -11.30 -16.90
N THR A 48 0.32 -11.92 -16.72
CA THR A 48 -0.94 -11.46 -17.34
C THR A 48 -1.31 -10.04 -16.89
N GLU A 49 -1.24 -9.75 -15.60
CA GLU A 49 -1.53 -8.39 -15.08
C GLU A 49 -0.51 -7.36 -15.58
N LEU A 50 0.77 -7.74 -15.68
CA LEU A 50 1.83 -6.91 -16.25
C LEU A 50 1.63 -6.68 -17.76
N MET A 51 1.22 -7.70 -18.51
CA MET A 51 0.88 -7.57 -19.94
C MET A 51 -0.29 -6.61 -20.15
N PHE A 52 -1.30 -6.65 -19.28
CA PHE A 52 -2.40 -5.71 -19.34
C PHE A 52 -1.93 -4.27 -19.07
N ALA A 53 -1.04 -4.06 -18.09
CA ALA A 53 -0.45 -2.74 -17.83
C ALA A 53 0.43 -2.24 -19.00
N ASP A 54 1.19 -3.12 -19.65
CA ASP A 54 1.95 -2.80 -20.87
C ASP A 54 1.03 -2.43 -22.04
N LEU A 55 -0.09 -3.14 -22.21
CA LEU A 55 -1.09 -2.80 -23.23
C LEU A 55 -1.71 -1.42 -22.97
N GLN A 56 -2.10 -1.11 -21.72
CA GLN A 56 -2.59 0.22 -21.34
C GLN A 56 -1.55 1.31 -21.60
N ALA A 57 -0.27 1.04 -21.32
CA ALA A 57 0.81 1.98 -21.58
C ALA A 57 0.98 2.24 -23.09
N LYS A 58 0.86 1.20 -23.91
CA LYS A 58 0.96 1.28 -25.38
C LYS A 58 -0.22 1.99 -26.02
N THR A 59 -1.45 1.70 -25.59
CA THR A 59 -2.67 2.37 -26.08
C THR A 59 -2.81 3.78 -25.52
N LYS A 60 -2.12 4.10 -24.42
CA LYS A 60 -2.31 5.32 -23.60
C LYS A 60 -3.75 5.48 -23.14
N ASP A 61 -4.46 4.36 -23.01
CA ASP A 61 -5.84 4.31 -22.55
C ASP A 61 -5.91 3.35 -21.36
N PHE A 62 -6.58 3.80 -20.30
CA PHE A 62 -6.86 2.97 -19.13
C PHE A 62 -7.99 1.97 -19.40
N PHE A 63 -8.86 2.24 -20.37
CA PHE A 63 -9.96 1.37 -20.77
C PHE A 63 -9.62 0.66 -22.08
N VAL A 64 -8.85 -0.42 -21.97
CA VAL A 64 -8.48 -1.22 -23.14
C VAL A 64 -9.63 -2.18 -23.48
N GLU A 65 -10.49 -1.78 -24.42
CA GLU A 65 -11.63 -2.57 -24.91
C GLU A 65 -11.21 -3.89 -25.61
N THR A 66 -9.94 -4.02 -25.97
CA THR A 66 -9.39 -5.19 -26.68
C THR A 66 -8.87 -6.29 -25.75
N TRP A 67 -8.97 -6.12 -24.42
CA TRP A 67 -8.53 -7.11 -23.44
C TRP A 67 -9.63 -8.14 -23.15
N PHE A 68 -9.54 -9.31 -23.79
CA PHE A 68 -10.54 -10.39 -23.65
C PHE A 68 -10.15 -11.50 -22.66
N TYR A 69 -9.02 -11.36 -21.95
CA TYR A 69 -8.48 -12.41 -21.09
C TYR A 69 -9.17 -12.51 -19.72
N SER A 70 -9.76 -11.41 -19.23
CA SER A 70 -10.49 -11.40 -17.95
C SER A 70 -11.87 -10.77 -18.13
N THR A 71 -12.87 -11.36 -17.49
CA THR A 71 -14.24 -10.81 -17.40
C THR A 71 -14.35 -9.66 -16.40
N GLU A 72 -13.30 -9.40 -15.62
CA GLU A 72 -13.23 -8.30 -14.66
C GLU A 72 -12.44 -7.14 -15.25
N ILE A 73 -13.11 -5.99 -15.41
CA ILE A 73 -12.47 -4.74 -15.83
C ILE A 73 -11.73 -4.15 -14.62
N ARG A 74 -10.43 -4.45 -14.50
CA ARG A 74 -9.58 -3.98 -13.39
C ARG A 74 -8.84 -2.68 -13.76
N VAL A 75 -9.53 -1.54 -13.68
CA VAL A 75 -8.96 -0.23 -14.04
C VAL A 75 -8.19 0.41 -12.87
N ILE A 76 -8.61 0.14 -11.63
CA ILE A 76 -8.07 0.74 -10.40
C ILE A 76 -7.51 -0.37 -9.50
N ASN A 77 -6.53 -1.12 -10.03
CA ASN A 77 -5.84 -2.17 -9.28
C ASN A 77 -4.33 -1.95 -9.43
N MET A 78 -3.55 -3.00 -9.70
CA MET A 78 -2.10 -2.92 -9.87
C MET A 78 -1.64 -1.94 -10.96
N GLN A 79 -2.47 -1.76 -11.98
CA GLN A 79 -2.22 -0.99 -13.19
C GLN A 79 -1.87 0.48 -12.89
N LEU A 80 -2.39 1.03 -11.79
CA LEU A 80 -2.08 2.40 -11.35
C LEU A 80 -0.57 2.64 -11.19
N VAL A 81 0.17 1.61 -10.78
CA VAL A 81 1.62 1.68 -10.59
C VAL A 81 2.37 1.10 -11.79
N TYR A 82 1.95 -0.04 -12.33
CA TYR A 82 2.71 -0.69 -13.40
C TYR A 82 2.60 0.01 -14.75
N THR A 83 1.43 0.52 -15.13
CA THR A 83 1.22 1.22 -16.41
C THR A 83 2.17 2.41 -16.57
N PRO A 84 2.32 3.34 -15.61
CA PRO A 84 3.30 4.41 -15.74
C PRO A 84 4.76 3.92 -15.69
N LEU A 85 5.06 2.80 -15.02
CA LEU A 85 6.41 2.22 -15.04
C LEU A 85 6.76 1.67 -16.43
N PHE A 86 5.82 1.05 -17.14
CA PHE A 86 6.00 0.62 -18.54
C PHE A 86 6.22 1.77 -19.52
N LEU A 87 5.82 3.01 -19.18
CA LEU A 87 6.13 4.19 -19.99
C LEU A 87 7.59 4.66 -19.82
N ILE A 88 8.26 4.24 -18.74
CA ILE A 88 9.60 4.71 -18.36
C ILE A 88 10.66 3.63 -18.59
N PHE A 89 10.32 2.38 -18.29
CA PHE A 89 11.21 1.22 -18.35
C PHE A 89 10.74 0.22 -19.41
N ASN A 90 11.68 -0.53 -19.98
CA ASN A 90 11.41 -1.59 -20.97
C ASN A 90 11.71 -3.01 -20.45
N ASP A 91 12.11 -3.12 -19.19
CA ASP A 91 12.57 -4.37 -18.57
C ASP A 91 11.55 -4.85 -17.55
N TRP A 92 10.98 -6.03 -17.80
CA TRP A 92 9.87 -6.59 -17.03
C TRP A 92 10.24 -6.88 -15.58
N GLU A 93 11.45 -7.39 -15.34
CA GLU A 93 11.92 -7.70 -13.98
C GLU A 93 12.16 -6.41 -13.19
N LYS A 94 12.74 -5.40 -13.84
CA LYS A 94 12.91 -4.08 -13.20
C LYS A 94 11.58 -3.42 -12.88
N ILE A 95 10.61 -3.48 -13.80
CA ILE A 95 9.28 -2.93 -13.60
C ILE A 95 8.58 -3.63 -12.45
N LEU A 96 8.67 -4.96 -12.39
CA LEU A 96 8.13 -5.74 -11.29
C LEU A 96 8.75 -5.33 -9.95
N PHE A 97 10.08 -5.29 -9.87
CA PHE A 97 10.81 -4.90 -8.66
C PHE A 97 10.43 -3.50 -8.17
N VAL A 98 10.46 -2.51 -9.08
CA VAL A 98 10.13 -1.12 -8.75
C VAL A 98 8.66 -0.98 -8.39
N GLY A 99 7.76 -1.71 -9.06
CA GLY A 99 6.34 -1.69 -8.76
C GLY A 99 6.02 -2.28 -7.39
N ILE A 100 6.65 -3.40 -7.01
CA ILE A 100 6.55 -3.97 -5.65
C ILE A 100 7.01 -2.95 -4.62
N PHE A 101 8.16 -2.32 -4.84
CA PHE A 101 8.67 -1.30 -3.93
C PHE A 101 7.70 -0.12 -3.76
N ILE A 102 7.16 0.41 -4.86
CA ILE A 102 6.20 1.51 -4.83
C ILE A 102 4.91 1.08 -4.09
N TRP A 103 4.38 -0.11 -4.39
CA TRP A 103 3.18 -0.61 -3.72
C TRP A 103 3.40 -0.79 -2.22
N MET A 104 4.56 -1.29 -1.79
CA MET A 104 4.91 -1.37 -0.37
C MET A 104 4.93 0.00 0.31
N LEU A 105 5.50 1.02 -0.36
CA LEU A 105 5.45 2.38 0.16
C LEU A 105 4.01 2.88 0.28
N ILE A 106 3.19 2.71 -0.77
CA ILE A 106 1.77 3.08 -0.75
C ILE A 106 1.05 2.38 0.41
N TYR A 107 1.36 1.12 0.67
CA TYR A 107 0.76 0.34 1.76
C TYR A 107 1.11 0.90 3.13
N VAL A 108 2.39 1.18 3.40
CA VAL A 108 2.83 1.82 4.65
C VAL A 108 2.25 3.22 4.82
N PHE A 109 2.18 4.00 3.74
CA PHE A 109 1.56 5.33 3.76
C PHE A 109 0.06 5.27 4.05
N SER A 110 -0.64 4.31 3.46
CA SER A 110 -2.06 4.06 3.70
C SER A 110 -2.31 3.69 5.17
N PHE A 111 -1.45 2.85 5.73
CA PHE A 111 -1.48 2.53 7.14
C PHE A 111 -1.17 3.74 8.04
N LEU A 112 -0.18 4.57 7.68
CA LEU A 112 0.13 5.81 8.40
C LEU A 112 -1.05 6.76 8.43
N PHE A 113 -1.77 6.89 7.31
CA PHE A 113 -2.96 7.72 7.23
C PHE A 113 -4.04 7.25 8.21
N LEU A 114 -4.35 5.95 8.20
CA LEU A 114 -5.29 5.35 9.16
C LEU A 114 -4.81 5.51 10.61
N TYR A 115 -3.53 5.24 10.88
CA TYR A 115 -2.92 5.33 12.20
C TYR A 115 -3.03 6.75 12.79
N ARG A 116 -2.81 7.78 11.96
CA ARG A 116 -3.00 9.18 12.36
C ARG A 116 -4.45 9.51 12.68
N ARG A 117 -5.40 8.95 11.92
CA ARG A 117 -6.84 9.17 12.16
C ARG A 117 -7.33 8.52 13.45
N LEU A 118 -6.71 7.41 13.86
CA LEU A 118 -6.96 6.76 15.15
C LEU A 118 -6.37 7.51 16.37
N LYS A 119 -5.62 8.60 16.14
CA LYS A 119 -4.97 9.42 17.20
C LYS A 119 -4.05 8.58 18.12
N LEU A 120 -3.47 7.52 17.59
CA LEU A 120 -2.51 6.66 18.29
C LEU A 120 -1.13 7.33 18.41
N SER A 121 -0.35 6.90 19.40
CA SER A 121 0.99 7.47 19.63
C SER A 121 1.99 7.01 18.57
N MET A 122 2.65 7.95 17.88
CA MET A 122 3.64 7.66 16.83
C MET A 122 4.84 6.81 17.27
N THR A 123 5.08 6.67 18.57
CA THR A 123 6.13 5.81 19.12
C THR A 123 6.04 4.36 18.63
N TRP A 124 4.82 3.84 18.46
CA TRP A 124 4.61 2.43 18.12
C TRP A 124 4.34 2.18 16.64
N PHE A 125 4.08 3.24 15.87
CA PHE A 125 3.81 3.16 14.43
C PHE A 125 4.80 2.25 13.68
N PRO A 126 6.14 2.45 13.78
CA PRO A 126 7.05 1.67 12.95
C PRO A 126 7.05 0.17 13.29
N TYR A 127 6.75 -0.22 14.54
CA TYR A 127 6.63 -1.63 14.91
C TYR A 127 5.40 -2.27 14.28
N PHE A 128 4.27 -1.56 14.27
CA PHE A 128 3.08 -2.04 13.56
C PHE A 128 3.30 -2.09 12.06
N SER A 129 4.06 -1.14 11.49
CA SER A 129 4.45 -1.20 10.08
C SER A 129 5.33 -2.41 9.77
N VAL A 130 6.26 -2.79 10.64
CA VAL A 130 7.06 -4.02 10.46
C VAL A 130 6.16 -5.26 10.46
N ILE A 131 5.22 -5.35 11.41
CA ILE A 131 4.26 -6.46 11.48
C ILE A 131 3.38 -6.49 10.22
N LEU A 132 3.01 -5.32 9.71
CA LEU A 132 2.15 -5.19 8.54
C LEU A 132 2.80 -5.71 7.25
N ILE A 133 4.12 -5.55 7.10
CA ILE A 133 4.89 -6.01 5.93
C ILE A 133 5.63 -7.31 6.28
N CYS A 134 5.27 -7.98 7.37
CA CYS A 134 5.94 -9.21 7.79
C CYS A 134 5.44 -10.36 6.91
N PRO A 135 6.31 -11.26 6.41
CA PRO A 135 5.92 -12.31 5.51
C PRO A 135 5.39 -13.46 6.37
N LEU A 136 4.10 -13.44 6.68
CA LEU A 136 3.50 -14.38 7.63
C LEU A 136 3.47 -15.82 7.10
N ASN A 137 3.27 -15.99 5.79
CA ASN A 137 3.28 -17.28 5.09
C ASN A 137 3.61 -17.08 3.61
N TRP A 138 3.83 -18.18 2.88
CA TRP A 138 4.20 -18.13 1.47
C TRP A 138 3.09 -17.53 0.59
N GLU A 139 1.84 -17.84 0.89
CA GLU A 139 0.68 -17.33 0.16
C GLU A 139 0.54 -15.81 0.32
N TYR A 140 0.83 -15.27 1.50
CA TYR A 140 0.80 -13.84 1.79
C TYR A 140 1.90 -13.12 1.02
N ILE A 141 3.12 -13.67 0.97
CA ILE A 141 4.18 -13.12 0.14
C ILE A 141 3.73 -13.11 -1.32
N TYR A 142 3.21 -14.24 -1.81
CA TYR A 142 2.85 -14.38 -3.22
C TYR A 142 1.69 -13.47 -3.64
N PHE A 143 0.62 -13.38 -2.86
CA PHE A 143 -0.57 -12.63 -3.26
C PHE A 143 -0.61 -11.18 -2.76
N VAL A 144 -0.04 -10.92 -1.59
CA VAL A 144 -0.01 -9.59 -0.99
C VAL A 144 1.31 -8.96 -1.39
N GLU A 145 2.43 -9.31 -0.79
CA GLU A 145 3.67 -8.50 -0.87
C GLU A 145 4.34 -8.44 -2.25
N ALA A 146 4.63 -9.58 -2.86
CA ALA A 146 5.34 -9.67 -4.14
C ALA A 146 4.38 -9.63 -5.33
N GLY A 147 3.25 -10.35 -5.28
CA GLY A 147 2.27 -10.34 -6.36
C GLY A 147 1.38 -9.11 -6.40
N ASN A 148 1.25 -8.34 -5.30
CA ASN A 148 0.46 -7.10 -5.21
C ASN A 148 -1.03 -7.22 -5.55
N TYR A 149 -1.60 -8.42 -5.58
CA TYR A 149 -3.01 -8.62 -6.01
C TYR A 149 -3.98 -8.00 -5.03
N TYR A 150 -3.66 -8.08 -3.75
CA TYR A 150 -4.52 -7.56 -2.69
C TYR A 150 -4.09 -6.20 -2.16
N LEU A 151 -2.87 -5.74 -2.45
CA LEU A 151 -2.38 -4.47 -1.92
C LEU A 151 -3.29 -3.28 -2.27
N PRO A 152 -3.77 -3.14 -3.51
CA PRO A 152 -4.66 -2.04 -3.88
C PRO A 152 -5.95 -2.04 -3.05
N PHE A 153 -6.57 -3.22 -2.86
CA PHE A 153 -7.77 -3.39 -2.04
C PHE A 153 -7.52 -3.08 -0.56
N LEU A 154 -6.39 -3.54 -0.01
CA LEU A 154 -6.01 -3.25 1.38
C LEU A 154 -5.75 -1.76 1.60
N CYS A 155 -5.06 -1.09 0.66
CA CYS A 155 -4.82 0.34 0.70
C CYS A 155 -6.14 1.12 0.65
N ILE A 156 -7.02 0.77 -0.30
CA ILE A 156 -8.36 1.37 -0.41
C ILE A 156 -9.12 1.19 0.89
N THR A 157 -9.13 -0.01 1.46
CA THR A 157 -9.82 -0.31 2.73
C THR A 157 -9.29 0.54 3.89
N MET A 158 -7.97 0.72 4.00
CA MET A 158 -7.39 1.59 5.03
C MET A 158 -7.80 3.05 4.82
N TRP A 159 -7.85 3.52 3.57
CA TRP A 159 -8.28 4.88 3.24
C TRP A 159 -9.77 5.09 3.52
N THR A 160 -10.63 4.16 3.14
CA THR A 160 -12.08 4.24 3.40
C THR A 160 -12.35 4.30 4.90
N LEU A 161 -11.73 3.41 5.69
CA LEU A 161 -11.83 3.44 7.15
C LEU A 161 -11.32 4.76 7.74
N ALA A 162 -10.15 5.22 7.30
CA ALA A 162 -9.55 6.46 7.76
C ALA A 162 -10.42 7.70 7.47
N LEU A 163 -11.13 7.70 6.34
CA LEU A 163 -12.07 8.74 5.94
C LEU A 163 -13.41 8.66 6.70
N MET A 164 -13.82 7.47 7.15
CA MET A 164 -15.03 7.26 7.95
C MET A 164 -14.85 7.59 9.44
N LEU A 165 -13.67 7.41 10.02
CA LEU A 165 -13.43 7.67 11.45
C LEU A 165 -13.89 9.06 11.96
N PRO A 166 -13.70 10.16 11.21
CA PRO A 166 -14.21 11.48 11.61
C PRO A 166 -15.75 11.57 11.77
N ILE A 167 -16.53 10.63 11.22
CA ILE A 167 -18.00 10.55 11.36
C ILE A 167 -18.38 10.34 12.84
N LEU A 168 -17.53 9.64 13.59
CA LEU A 168 -17.77 9.30 14.99
C LEU A 168 -17.50 10.47 15.95
N ASP A 169 -16.72 11.47 15.53
CA ASP A 169 -16.38 12.63 16.37
C ASP A 169 -17.51 13.68 16.33
N LYS A 170 -18.16 13.95 17.47
CA LYS A 170 -19.35 14.84 17.57
C LYS A 170 -19.11 16.35 17.40
N GLU A 171 -17.86 16.84 17.39
CA GLU A 171 -17.55 18.25 17.71
C GLU A 171 -17.30 19.26 16.56
N LYS A 172 -17.44 18.92 15.27
CA LYS A 172 -17.19 19.92 14.20
C LYS A 172 -18.38 20.09 13.27
N ASN A 173 -18.49 21.27 12.68
CA ASN A 173 -19.46 21.61 11.65
C ASN A 173 -19.11 20.85 10.35
N LYS A 174 -19.48 19.56 10.35
CA LYS A 174 -18.79 18.46 9.65
C LYS A 174 -19.57 17.85 8.51
N LYS A 175 -20.86 18.18 8.34
CA LYS A 175 -21.79 17.35 7.56
C LYS A 175 -21.41 17.22 6.08
N TRP A 176 -20.93 18.30 5.44
CA TRP A 176 -20.53 18.27 4.03
C TRP A 176 -19.17 17.59 3.79
N VAL A 177 -18.20 17.81 4.68
CA VAL A 177 -16.88 17.15 4.60
C VAL A 177 -16.98 15.66 4.96
N LEU A 178 -17.87 15.31 5.89
CA LEU A 178 -18.19 13.92 6.21
C LEU A 178 -18.98 13.26 5.09
N ALA A 179 -19.98 13.94 4.52
CA ALA A 179 -20.75 13.41 3.40
C ALA A 179 -19.84 13.20 2.18
N SER A 180 -18.94 14.14 1.87
CA SER A 180 -17.98 13.98 0.78
C SER A 180 -17.00 12.84 1.03
N ASN A 181 -16.47 12.70 2.25
CA ASN A 181 -15.55 11.63 2.61
C ASN A 181 -16.23 10.26 2.65
N ALA A 182 -17.48 10.20 3.13
CA ALA A 182 -18.28 8.99 3.11
C ALA A 182 -18.61 8.58 1.68
N LEU A 183 -19.02 9.53 0.83
CA LEU A 183 -19.35 9.27 -0.57
C LEU A 183 -18.10 8.86 -1.37
N LEU A 184 -16.94 9.50 -1.14
CA LEU A 184 -15.64 9.06 -1.67
C LEU A 184 -15.28 7.65 -1.19
N SER A 185 -15.51 7.33 0.08
CA SER A 185 -15.22 5.99 0.60
C SER A 185 -16.12 4.90 0.03
N VAL A 186 -17.40 5.23 -0.25
CA VAL A 186 -18.35 4.33 -0.91
C VAL A 186 -17.96 4.11 -2.36
N ILE A 187 -17.61 5.18 -3.10
CA ILE A 187 -17.10 5.07 -4.48
C ILE A 187 -15.86 4.17 -4.51
N LEU A 188 -14.90 4.41 -3.62
CA LEU A 188 -13.69 3.61 -3.53
C LEU A 188 -13.98 2.13 -3.19
N ALA A 189 -14.99 1.86 -2.35
CA ALA A 189 -15.40 0.50 -2.04
C ALA A 189 -16.03 -0.22 -3.25
N PHE A 190 -16.89 0.45 -4.02
CA PHE A 190 -17.50 -0.10 -5.23
C PHE A 190 -16.50 -0.31 -6.38
N VAL A 191 -15.46 0.52 -6.44
CA VAL A 191 -14.34 0.36 -7.38
C VAL A 191 -13.47 -0.86 -7.03
N SER A 192 -13.54 -1.32 -5.78
CA SER A 192 -12.72 -2.39 -5.23
C SER A 192 -13.46 -3.75 -5.12
N SER A 193 -14.69 -3.85 -5.65
CA SER A 193 -15.55 -5.04 -5.58
C SER A 193 -15.92 -5.51 -6.98
#